data_AF-A0A0S8BCY6-F1
#
_entry.id   AF-A0A0S8BCY6-F1
#
_cell.length_a   1.000
_cell.length_b   1.000
_cell.length_c   1.000
_cell.angle_alpha   90.00
_cell.angle_beta   90.00
_cell.angle_gamma   90.00
#
_symmetry.space_group_name_H-M   'P 1'
#
loop_
_entity.id
_entity.type
_entity.pdbx_description
1 polymer ?
#
loop_
_entity_poly.entity_id
_entity_poly.type
_entity_poly.pdbx_seq_one_letter_code
_entity_poly.pdbx_strand_id
1 'polypeptide(L)'
;MTKLADTILVGPADEARRLWSAVQGAREQTAADPVALIETLDLGLRAAEVLAIRLLQPVKDRFPATIGAQLASPPPEVDRHRDGIHVPSVLQFTDVVDLMSGDELECVSPGLHRGWEDRAFACRRSRGVARETIGVTLARQEQMDLLLLAAYRNRLFRCPPPVQIVPADIHAALPALDRLVEHLLLQLD
;
A
#
# COMPACT_ATOMS: atom_id res chain seq x y z
N MET A 1 26.93 -9.91 -32.67
CA MET A 1 26.24 -10.58 -31.56
C MET A 1 25.84 -9.51 -30.55
N THR A 2 24.57 -9.12 -30.58
CA THR A 2 24.03 -8.12 -29.66
C THR A 2 23.85 -8.79 -28.31
N LYS A 3 24.61 -8.39 -27.28
CA LYS A 3 24.37 -8.80 -25.90
C LYS A 3 22.97 -8.32 -25.51
N LEU A 4 22.01 -9.23 -25.42
CA LEU A 4 20.77 -8.95 -24.70
C LEU A 4 21.15 -8.78 -23.22
N ALA A 5 20.59 -7.77 -22.56
CA ALA A 5 20.70 -7.67 -21.12
C ALA A 5 19.88 -8.82 -20.52
N ASP A 6 20.55 -9.76 -19.85
CA ASP A 6 19.92 -11.00 -19.36
C ASP A 6 18.97 -10.77 -18.16
N THR A 7 18.80 -9.54 -17.69
CA THR A 7 17.91 -9.20 -16.56
C THR A 7 17.37 -7.77 -16.69
N ILE A 8 16.07 -7.60 -16.44
CA ILE A 8 15.41 -6.30 -16.31
C ILE A 8 15.09 -6.11 -14.83
N LEU A 9 15.65 -5.06 -14.21
CA LEU A 9 15.28 -4.65 -12.87
C LEU A 9 14.16 -3.61 -12.97
N VAL A 10 13.00 -3.91 -12.39
CA VAL A 10 11.91 -2.94 -12.27
C VAL A 10 12.08 -2.18 -10.96
N GLY A 11 12.40 -0.89 -11.05
CA GLY A 11 12.53 -0.03 -9.89
C GLY A 11 11.17 0.29 -9.24
N PRO A 12 11.10 0.48 -7.91
CA PRO A 12 9.84 0.76 -7.23
C PRO A 12 9.17 2.07 -7.68
N ALA A 13 9.95 3.10 -8.02
CA ALA A 13 9.41 4.36 -8.54
C ALA A 13 8.77 4.18 -9.93
N ASP A 14 9.46 3.47 -10.83
CA ASP A 14 8.96 3.18 -12.17
C ASP A 14 7.71 2.30 -12.11
N GLU A 15 7.71 1.28 -11.24
CA GLU A 15 6.56 0.41 -11.04
C GLU A 15 5.36 1.18 -10.49
N ALA A 16 5.56 2.00 -9.46
CA ALA A 16 4.48 2.82 -8.92
C ALA A 16 3.90 3.78 -9.98
N ARG A 17 4.75 4.43 -10.78
CA ARG A 17 4.31 5.30 -11.89
C ARG A 17 3.54 4.51 -12.95
N ARG A 18 3.99 3.30 -13.30
CA ARG A 18 3.32 2.40 -14.25
C ARG A 18 1.92 2.01 -13.75
N LEU A 19 1.83 1.56 -12.50
CA LEU A 19 0.56 1.19 -11.85
C LEU A 19 -0.38 2.39 -11.80
N TRP A 20 0.11 3.55 -11.38
CA TRP A 20 -0.71 4.76 -11.28
C TRP A 20 -1.19 5.25 -12.65
N SER A 21 -0.36 5.18 -13.69
CA SER A 21 -0.79 5.50 -15.06
C SER A 21 -1.90 4.57 -15.55
N ALA A 22 -1.83 3.27 -15.21
CA ALA A 22 -2.88 2.32 -15.57
C ALA A 22 -4.20 2.61 -14.84
N VAL A 23 -4.14 3.05 -13.58
CA VAL A 23 -5.32 3.52 -12.82
C VAL A 23 -6.03 4.65 -13.54
N GLN A 24 -5.28 5.64 -14.05
CA GLN A 24 -5.89 6.77 -14.77
C GLN A 24 -6.63 6.31 -16.03
N GLY A 25 -6.06 5.36 -16.79
CA GLY A 25 -6.72 4.78 -17.96
C GLY A 25 -7.95 3.93 -17.62
N ALA A 26 -7.90 3.15 -16.54
CA ALA A 26 -9.03 2.32 -16.10
C ALA A 26 -10.22 3.18 -15.62
N ARG A 27 -9.94 4.32 -14.97
CA ARG A 27 -10.98 5.22 -14.43
C ARG A 27 -11.99 5.70 -15.45
N GLU A 28 -11.55 5.98 -16.68
CA GLU A 28 -12.40 6.44 -17.77
C GLU A 28 -13.51 5.44 -18.12
N GLN A 29 -13.34 4.17 -17.74
CA GLN A 29 -14.23 3.07 -18.11
C GLN A 29 -15.07 2.55 -16.93
N THR A 30 -14.82 3.05 -15.71
CA THR A 30 -15.44 2.53 -14.47
C THR A 30 -16.96 2.63 -14.40
N ALA A 31 -17.56 3.61 -15.09
CA ALA A 31 -19.01 3.76 -15.14
C ALA A 31 -19.70 2.68 -15.99
N ALA A 32 -18.96 2.06 -16.92
CA ALA A 32 -19.48 1.09 -17.88
C ALA A 32 -18.97 -0.34 -17.62
N ASP A 33 -17.86 -0.49 -16.89
CA ASP A 33 -17.20 -1.77 -16.67
C ASP A 33 -16.80 -1.99 -15.19
N PRO A 34 -17.40 -2.97 -14.48
CA PRO A 34 -16.99 -3.31 -13.12
C PRO A 34 -15.55 -3.85 -13.04
N VAL A 35 -15.01 -4.42 -14.12
CA VAL A 35 -13.60 -4.86 -14.15
C VAL A 35 -12.68 -3.66 -14.02
N ALA A 36 -12.96 -2.57 -14.73
CA ALA A 36 -12.19 -1.34 -14.64
C ALA A 36 -12.20 -0.73 -13.23
N LEU A 37 -13.31 -0.87 -12.49
CA LEU A 37 -13.39 -0.44 -11.09
C LEU A 37 -12.53 -1.30 -10.16
N ILE A 38 -12.52 -2.62 -10.37
CA ILE A 38 -11.68 -3.56 -9.62
C ILE A 38 -10.20 -3.30 -9.92
N GLU A 39 -9.85 -3.05 -11.17
CA GLU A 39 -8.50 -2.72 -11.60
C GLU A 39 -8.02 -1.38 -10.99
N THR A 40 -8.88 -0.36 -10.98
CA THR A 40 -8.63 0.93 -10.33
C THR A 40 -8.27 0.73 -8.85
N LEU A 41 -9.01 -0.14 -8.14
CA LEU A 41 -8.75 -0.45 -6.74
C LEU A 41 -7.41 -1.17 -6.54
N ASP A 42 -7.20 -2.26 -7.26
CA ASP A 42 -6.03 -3.11 -7.04
C ASP A 42 -4.73 -2.38 -7.38
N LEU A 43 -4.66 -1.80 -8.57
CA LEU A 43 -3.47 -1.10 -9.05
C LEU A 43 -3.19 0.16 -8.24
N GLY A 44 -4.23 0.91 -7.86
CA GLY A 44 -4.07 2.16 -7.09
C GLY A 44 -3.57 1.91 -5.67
N LEU A 45 -4.16 0.94 -4.98
CA LEU A 45 -3.70 0.56 -3.64
C LEU A 45 -2.28 -0.02 -3.69
N ARG A 46 -1.96 -0.80 -4.73
CA ARG A 46 -0.60 -1.33 -4.93
C ARG A 46 0.43 -0.24 -5.21
N ALA A 47 0.08 0.77 -6.02
CA ALA A 47 0.97 1.91 -6.27
C ALA A 47 1.32 2.62 -4.96
N ALA A 48 0.32 2.91 -4.11
CA ALA A 48 0.53 3.52 -2.80
C ALA A 48 1.41 2.66 -1.87
N GLU A 49 1.21 1.34 -1.83
CA GLU A 49 2.08 0.41 -1.07
C GLU A 49 3.54 0.52 -1.50
N VAL A 50 3.80 0.44 -2.81
CA VAL A 50 5.16 0.46 -3.38
C VAL A 50 5.85 1.79 -3.06
N LEU A 51 5.14 2.90 -3.21
CA LEU A 51 5.67 4.24 -2.90
C LEU A 51 6.02 4.38 -1.41
N ALA A 52 5.09 4.02 -0.53
CA ALA A 52 5.32 4.11 0.91
C ALA A 52 6.49 3.23 1.36
N ILE A 53 6.55 1.98 0.90
CA ILE A 53 7.66 1.06 1.20
C ILE A 53 8.98 1.64 0.71
N ARG A 54 9.00 2.19 -0.51
CA ARG A 54 10.22 2.82 -1.08
C ARG A 54 10.72 3.98 -0.22
N LEU A 55 9.83 4.84 0.26
CA LEU A 55 10.18 5.99 1.10
C LEU A 55 10.63 5.58 2.50
N LEU A 56 10.06 4.51 3.06
CA LEU A 56 10.40 4.03 4.42
C LEU A 56 11.60 3.11 4.47
N GLN A 57 11.93 2.41 3.37
CA GLN A 57 13.03 1.44 3.34
C GLN A 57 14.39 2.02 3.77
N PRO A 58 14.80 3.26 3.38
CA PRO A 58 16.07 3.85 3.82
C PRO A 58 16.19 4.05 5.34
N VAL A 59 15.06 4.15 6.03
CA VAL A 59 14.99 4.38 7.48
C VAL A 59 14.51 3.14 8.25
N LYS A 60 14.53 1.96 7.63
CA LYS A 60 14.02 0.70 8.20
C LYS A 60 14.57 0.39 9.60
N ASP A 61 15.82 0.77 9.89
CA ASP A 61 16.49 0.51 11.17
C ASP A 61 15.96 1.41 12.32
N ARG A 62 15.17 2.44 12.01
CA ARG A 62 14.47 3.29 12.98
C ARG A 62 13.14 2.67 13.45
N PHE A 63 12.65 1.65 12.75
CA PHE A 63 11.44 0.94 13.12
C PHE A 63 11.72 -0.26 14.04
N PRO A 64 10.70 -0.77 14.75
CA PRO A 64 10.80 -2.09 15.38
C PRO A 64 11.24 -3.17 14.38
N ALA A 65 12.03 -4.13 14.84
CA ALA A 65 12.66 -5.15 13.99
C ALA A 65 11.69 -5.91 13.06
N THR A 66 10.42 -6.07 13.48
CA THR A 66 9.37 -6.70 12.66
C THR A 66 9.05 -5.90 11.40
N ILE A 67 8.85 -4.58 11.56
CA ILE A 67 8.60 -3.66 10.44
C ILE A 67 9.87 -3.50 9.60
N GLY A 68 11.03 -3.35 10.25
CA GLY A 68 12.32 -3.24 9.55
C GLY A 68 12.61 -4.44 8.64
N ALA A 69 12.28 -5.65 9.09
CA ALA A 69 12.40 -6.86 8.29
C ALA A 69 11.45 -6.87 7.08
N GLN A 70 10.20 -6.43 7.26
CA GLN A 70 9.21 -6.34 6.17
C GLN A 70 9.56 -5.26 5.14
N LEU A 71 10.26 -4.19 5.53
CA LEU A 71 10.79 -3.16 4.62
C LEU A 71 12.01 -3.64 3.82
N ALA A 72 12.73 -4.64 4.32
CA ALA A 72 13.94 -5.19 3.72
C ALA A 72 13.71 -6.42 2.83
N SER A 73 12.48 -6.91 2.75
CA SER A 73 12.11 -8.22 2.18
C SER A 73 10.92 -8.07 1.21
N PRO A 74 10.77 -8.99 0.23
CA PRO A 74 11.74 -10.00 -0.19
C PRO A 74 12.91 -9.37 -0.98
N PRO A 75 14.00 -10.14 -1.19
CA PRO A 75 15.00 -9.81 -2.19
C PRO A 75 14.38 -9.61 -3.59
N PRO A 76 15.00 -8.79 -4.46
CA PRO A 76 14.43 -8.45 -5.77
C PRO A 76 14.41 -9.62 -6.77
N GLU A 77 15.24 -10.65 -6.58
CA GLU A 77 15.26 -11.82 -7.44
C GLU A 77 14.03 -12.73 -7.25
N VAL A 78 13.53 -13.29 -8.35
CA VAL A 78 12.46 -14.28 -8.32
C VAL A 78 13.02 -15.62 -7.86
N ASP A 79 12.46 -16.17 -6.78
CA ASP A 79 12.75 -17.51 -6.30
C ASP A 79 11.51 -18.39 -6.45
N ARG A 80 11.62 -19.44 -7.26
CA ARG A 80 10.48 -20.30 -7.61
C ARG A 80 9.83 -20.99 -6.41
N HIS A 81 10.63 -21.37 -5.41
CA HIS A 81 10.14 -22.11 -4.25
C HIS A 81 9.53 -21.15 -3.22
N ARG A 82 10.27 -20.10 -2.86
CA ARG A 82 9.80 -19.03 -1.98
C ARG A 82 8.54 -18.42 -2.55
N ASP A 83 8.59 -17.85 -3.75
CA ASP A 83 7.51 -17.05 -4.31
C ASP A 83 6.32 -17.91 -4.80
N GLY A 84 6.57 -19.17 -5.15
CA GLY A 84 5.52 -20.11 -5.59
C GLY A 84 4.76 -20.79 -4.45
N ILE A 85 5.35 -20.90 -3.26
CA ILE A 85 4.76 -21.63 -2.12
C ILE A 85 4.36 -20.68 -0.99
N HIS A 86 5.14 -19.63 -0.75
CA HIS A 86 4.95 -18.72 0.38
C HIS A 86 4.91 -17.28 -0.11
N VAL A 87 3.81 -16.57 0.15
CA VAL A 87 3.80 -15.13 -0.04
C VAL A 87 4.67 -14.51 1.06
N PRO A 88 5.80 -13.82 0.72
CA PRO A 88 6.66 -13.22 1.72
C PRO A 88 5.89 -12.22 2.58
N SER A 89 6.22 -12.15 3.87
CA SER A 89 5.64 -11.12 4.74
C SER A 89 6.19 -9.76 4.32
N VAL A 90 5.32 -8.96 3.70
CA VAL A 90 5.57 -7.57 3.30
C VAL A 90 4.51 -6.69 3.92
N LEU A 91 4.83 -5.41 4.09
CA LEU A 91 3.83 -4.41 4.49
C LEU A 91 2.66 -4.44 3.51
N GLN A 92 1.45 -4.60 4.04
CA GLN A 92 0.21 -4.53 3.30
C GLN A 92 -0.30 -3.09 3.28
N PHE A 93 -1.23 -2.77 2.38
CA PHE A 93 -1.83 -1.43 2.34
C PHE A 93 -2.40 -0.96 3.68
N THR A 94 -3.02 -1.85 4.47
CA THR A 94 -3.54 -1.48 5.80
C THR A 94 -2.43 -1.10 6.78
N ASP A 95 -1.25 -1.73 6.66
CA ASP A 95 -0.07 -1.38 7.47
C ASP A 95 0.48 -0.01 7.06
N VAL A 96 0.49 0.27 5.75
CA VAL A 96 0.85 1.57 5.20
C VAL A 96 -0.10 2.66 5.68
N VAL A 97 -1.42 2.44 5.61
CA VAL A 97 -2.42 3.35 6.17
C VAL A 97 -2.20 3.58 7.66
N ASP A 98 -1.95 2.52 8.44
CA ASP A 98 -1.70 2.63 9.87
C ASP A 98 -0.46 3.50 10.17
N LEU A 99 0.63 3.29 9.44
CA LEU A 99 1.88 4.05 9.61
C LEU A 99 1.73 5.53 9.27
N MET A 100 0.85 5.89 8.34
CA MET A 100 0.62 7.28 7.94
C MET A 100 -0.54 7.93 8.70
N SER A 101 -1.23 7.22 9.59
CA SER A 101 -2.38 7.75 10.33
C SER A 101 -1.96 8.72 11.43
N GLY A 102 -2.85 9.67 11.78
CA GLY A 102 -2.69 10.55 12.94
C GLY A 102 -2.47 9.80 14.25
N ASP A 103 -1.69 10.37 15.18
CA ASP A 103 -1.30 9.74 16.45
C ASP A 103 -2.51 9.48 17.38
N GLU A 104 -3.58 10.25 17.20
CA GLU A 104 -4.83 10.18 17.95
C GLU A 104 -5.83 9.15 17.41
N LEU A 105 -5.58 8.62 16.20
CA LEU A 105 -6.46 7.63 15.58
C LEU A 105 -6.20 6.23 16.14
N GLU A 106 -7.23 5.36 16.11
CA GLU A 106 -7.06 3.98 16.52
C GLU A 106 -6.01 3.26 15.65
N CYS A 107 -5.28 2.31 16.26
CA CYS A 107 -4.34 1.45 15.57
C CYS A 107 -5.10 0.49 14.64
N VAL A 108 -4.86 0.59 13.34
CA VAL A 108 -5.52 -0.20 12.29
C VAL A 108 -4.86 -1.56 12.13
N SER A 109 -3.53 -1.62 12.26
CA SER A 109 -2.73 -2.84 12.12
C SER A 109 -2.05 -3.23 13.44
N PRO A 110 -2.80 -3.59 14.50
CA PRO A 110 -2.20 -3.93 15.80
C PRO A 110 -1.25 -5.15 15.72
N GLY A 111 -1.48 -6.07 14.78
CA GLY A 111 -0.59 -7.21 14.53
C GLY A 111 0.82 -6.81 14.09
N LEU A 112 0.96 -5.66 13.43
CA LEU A 112 2.25 -5.09 13.01
C LEU A 112 3.13 -4.72 14.22
N HIS A 113 2.49 -4.28 15.31
CA HIS A 113 3.14 -3.67 16.49
C HIS A 113 3.32 -4.64 17.68
N ARG A 114 3.29 -5.96 17.44
CA ARG A 114 3.49 -7.04 18.45
C ARG A 114 2.36 -7.22 19.48
N GLY A 115 1.09 -7.06 19.08
CA GLY A 115 -0.06 -7.50 19.87
C GLY A 115 -0.68 -6.45 20.79
N TRP A 116 -1.65 -6.86 21.62
CA TRP A 116 -2.65 -5.96 22.22
C TRP A 116 -2.19 -5.18 23.47
N GLU A 117 -1.12 -5.59 24.14
CA GLU A 117 -0.78 -5.13 25.50
C GLU A 117 -0.15 -3.72 25.58
N ASP A 118 0.50 -3.23 24.51
CA ASP A 118 1.09 -1.87 24.46
C ASP A 118 0.87 -1.16 23.09
N ARG A 119 -0.26 -1.47 22.44
CA ARG A 119 -0.53 -1.09 21.04
C ARG A 119 -0.49 0.41 20.79
N ALA A 120 -1.01 1.21 21.72
CA ALA A 120 -1.16 2.66 21.52
C ALA A 120 0.19 3.39 21.52
N PHE A 121 1.16 2.92 22.30
CA PHE A 121 2.49 3.52 22.33
C PHE A 121 3.37 3.03 21.18
N ALA A 122 3.35 1.72 20.91
CA ALA A 122 4.11 1.13 19.80
C ALA A 122 3.66 1.68 18.44
N CYS A 123 2.35 1.78 18.21
CA CYS A 123 1.77 2.35 16.99
C CYS A 123 2.19 3.83 16.81
N ARG A 124 1.98 4.67 17.83
CA ARG A 124 2.38 6.09 17.81
C ARG A 124 3.87 6.28 17.51
N ARG A 125 4.74 5.43 18.06
CA ARG A 125 6.19 5.51 17.78
C ARG A 125 6.48 5.23 16.31
N SER A 126 5.93 4.16 15.74
CA SER A 126 6.13 3.81 14.33
C SER A 126 5.53 4.87 13.40
N ARG A 127 4.35 5.41 13.74
CA ARG A 127 3.72 6.55 13.04
C ARG A 127 4.61 7.78 13.07
N GLY A 128 5.21 8.10 14.22
CA GLY A 128 6.17 9.19 14.35
C GLY A 128 7.34 9.07 13.37
N VAL A 129 7.97 7.88 13.30
CA VAL A 129 9.06 7.62 12.35
C VAL A 129 8.58 7.76 10.89
N ALA A 130 7.42 7.21 10.56
CA ALA A 130 6.85 7.29 9.21
C ALA A 130 6.52 8.75 8.83
N ARG A 131 5.89 9.51 9.72
CA ARG A 131 5.57 10.94 9.53
C ARG A 131 6.83 11.78 9.32
N GLU A 132 7.85 11.58 10.13
CA GLU A 132 9.12 12.30 9.98
C GLU A 132 9.83 11.99 8.65
N THR A 133 9.54 10.84 8.05
CA THR A 133 10.19 10.38 6.81
C THR A 133 9.38 10.75 5.57
N ILE A 134 8.07 10.49 5.57
CA ILE A 134 7.17 10.69 4.43
C ILE A 134 6.56 12.09 4.44
N GLY A 135 6.39 12.71 5.60
CA GLY A 135 5.72 14.01 5.75
C GLY A 135 4.19 13.94 5.62
N VAL A 136 3.60 12.75 5.46
CA VAL A 136 2.14 12.55 5.36
C VAL A 136 1.55 12.19 6.71
N THR A 137 0.39 12.76 7.03
CA THR A 137 -0.43 12.35 8.17
C THR A 137 -1.90 12.36 7.77
N LEU A 138 -2.51 11.18 7.74
CA LEU A 138 -3.90 10.97 7.33
C LEU A 138 -4.84 11.43 8.44
N ALA A 139 -5.81 12.26 8.08
CA ALA A 139 -6.94 12.57 8.96
C ALA A 139 -7.90 11.38 9.08
N ARG A 140 -8.79 11.41 10.09
CA ARG A 140 -9.77 10.33 10.34
C ARG A 140 -10.56 9.94 9.10
N GLN A 141 -11.08 10.92 8.35
CA GLN A 141 -11.91 10.62 7.18
C GLN A 141 -11.08 9.94 6.08
N GLU A 142 -9.86 10.42 5.83
CA GLU A 142 -8.97 9.83 4.82
C GLU A 142 -8.57 8.41 5.20
N GLN A 143 -8.26 8.16 6.47
CA GLN A 143 -8.01 6.81 6.98
C GLN A 143 -9.21 5.89 6.71
N MET A 144 -10.44 6.36 6.98
CA MET A 144 -11.65 5.58 6.77
C MET A 144 -11.92 5.30 5.29
N ASP A 145 -11.78 6.30 4.43
CA ASP A 145 -11.94 6.14 2.98
C ASP A 145 -10.94 5.13 2.42
N LEU A 146 -9.66 5.24 2.80
CA LEU A 146 -8.62 4.30 2.37
C LEU A 146 -8.88 2.88 2.90
N LEU A 147 -9.36 2.75 4.14
CA LEU A 147 -9.74 1.45 4.70
C LEU A 147 -10.95 0.83 3.99
N LEU A 148 -11.90 1.64 3.54
CA LEU A 148 -13.02 1.18 2.74
C LEU A 148 -12.55 0.61 1.40
N LEU A 149 -11.66 1.31 0.70
CA LEU A 149 -11.05 0.81 -0.55
C LEU A 149 -10.28 -0.49 -0.31
N ALA A 150 -9.51 -0.57 0.78
CA ALA A 150 -8.79 -1.77 1.17
C ALA A 150 -9.73 -2.95 1.47
N ALA A 151 -10.88 -2.68 2.11
CA ALA A 151 -11.90 -3.68 2.40
C ALA A 151 -12.50 -4.26 1.11
N TYR A 152 -12.83 -3.41 0.13
CA TYR A 152 -13.30 -3.85 -1.18
C TYR A 152 -12.25 -4.74 -1.88
N ARG A 153 -10.98 -4.29 -1.97
CA ARG A 153 -9.89 -5.10 -2.55
C ARG A 153 -9.78 -6.46 -1.86
N ASN A 154 -9.71 -6.48 -0.53
CA ASN A 154 -9.55 -7.72 0.21
C ASN A 154 -10.73 -8.68 0.01
N ARG A 155 -11.97 -8.16 -0.03
CA ARG A 155 -13.14 -8.99 -0.32
C ARG A 155 -13.09 -9.59 -1.72
N LEU A 156 -12.71 -8.79 -2.73
CA LEU A 156 -12.67 -9.24 -4.12
C LEU A 156 -11.60 -10.29 -4.39
N PHE A 157 -10.41 -10.15 -3.80
CA PHE A 157 -9.26 -11.01 -4.12
C PHE A 157 -9.01 -12.13 -3.11
N ARG A 158 -9.52 -12.03 -1.87
CA ARG A 158 -9.20 -12.98 -0.79
C ARG A 158 -10.39 -13.74 -0.24
N CYS A 159 -11.62 -13.36 -0.59
CA CYS A 159 -12.82 -14.05 -0.11
C CYS A 159 -13.52 -14.82 -1.23
N PRO A 160 -14.17 -15.94 -0.92
CA PRO A 160 -14.98 -16.64 -1.90
C PRO A 160 -16.20 -15.80 -2.31
N PRO A 161 -16.64 -15.87 -3.57
CA PRO A 161 -17.84 -15.18 -4.05
C PRO A 161 -19.14 -15.78 -3.45
N PRO A 162 -20.27 -15.04 -3.49
CA PRO A 162 -20.43 -13.71 -4.11
C PRO A 162 -19.94 -12.57 -3.21
N VAL A 163 -19.43 -11.51 -3.85
CA VAL A 163 -19.06 -10.24 -3.20
C VAL A 163 -19.97 -9.15 -3.75
N GLN A 164 -20.58 -8.39 -2.85
CA GLN A 164 -21.37 -7.21 -3.21
C GLN A 164 -20.46 -5.98 -3.30
N ILE A 165 -20.52 -5.28 -4.43
CA ILE A 165 -19.81 -4.03 -4.67
C ILE A 165 -20.83 -2.90 -4.73
N VAL A 166 -20.56 -1.80 -4.02
CA VAL A 166 -21.32 -0.54 -4.15
C VAL A 166 -20.40 0.47 -4.84
N PRO A 167 -20.52 0.68 -6.17
CA PRO A 167 -19.60 1.57 -6.90
C PRO A 167 -19.56 3.00 -6.34
N ALA A 168 -20.71 3.51 -5.87
CA ALA A 168 -20.80 4.84 -5.28
C ALA A 168 -19.87 5.03 -4.07
N ASP A 169 -19.75 4.01 -3.21
CA ASP A 169 -18.85 4.04 -2.05
C ASP A 169 -17.39 4.13 -2.49
N ILE A 170 -17.02 3.34 -3.50
CA ILE A 170 -15.66 3.33 -4.04
C ILE A 170 -15.35 4.69 -4.66
N HIS A 171 -16.22 5.21 -5.52
CA HIS A 171 -16.03 6.51 -6.15
C HIS A 171 -15.93 7.66 -5.13
N ALA A 172 -16.71 7.61 -4.06
CA ALA A 172 -16.63 8.61 -2.99
C ALA A 172 -15.28 8.56 -2.23
N ALA A 173 -14.68 7.38 -2.07
CA ALA A 173 -13.44 7.19 -1.35
C ALA A 173 -12.17 7.33 -2.22
N LEU A 174 -12.25 7.17 -3.54
CA LEU A 174 -11.12 7.29 -4.47
C LEU A 174 -10.31 8.59 -4.34
N PRO A 175 -10.91 9.77 -4.10
CA PRO A 175 -10.15 11.00 -3.90
C PRO A 175 -9.14 10.95 -2.75
N ALA A 176 -9.38 10.14 -1.71
CA ALA A 176 -8.40 9.96 -0.63
C ALA A 176 -7.16 9.21 -1.12
N LEU A 177 -7.35 8.23 -2.00
CA LEU A 177 -6.24 7.49 -2.63
C LEU A 177 -5.44 8.38 -3.59
N ASP A 178 -6.13 9.25 -4.34
CA ASP A 178 -5.47 10.22 -5.22
C ASP A 178 -4.54 11.13 -4.45
N ARG A 179 -5.07 11.79 -3.42
CA ARG A 179 -4.26 12.68 -2.57
C ARG A 179 -3.09 11.94 -1.95
N LEU A 180 -3.28 10.71 -1.49
CA LEU A 180 -2.20 9.93 -0.93
C LEU A 180 -1.10 9.65 -1.96
N VAL A 181 -1.45 9.11 -3.13
CA VAL A 181 -0.47 8.75 -4.16
C VAL A 181 0.24 9.99 -4.71
N GLU A 182 -0.48 11.08 -4.95
CA GLU A 182 0.11 12.35 -5.39
C GLU A 182 1.14 12.86 -4.36
N HIS A 183 0.80 12.88 -3.07
CA HIS A 183 1.76 13.28 -2.03
C HIS A 183 2.98 12.37 -2.00
N LEU A 184 2.80 11.05 -2.08
CA LEU A 184 3.90 10.10 -2.05
C LEU A 184 4.81 10.24 -3.29
N LEU A 185 4.24 10.50 -4.47
CA LEU A 185 5.00 10.77 -5.68
C LEU A 185 5.82 12.06 -5.57
N LEU A 186 5.28 13.11 -4.94
CA LEU A 186 6.01 14.36 -4.69
C LEU A 186 7.22 14.18 -3.75
N GLN A 187 7.27 13.10 -2.96
CA GLN A 187 8.43 12.79 -2.12
C GLN A 187 9.54 12.01 -2.85
N LEU A 188 9.32 11.60 -4.10
CA LEU A 188 10.32 10.86 -4.88
C LEU A 188 11.24 11.74 -5.72
N ASP A 189 10.85 12.98 -5.98
CA ASP A 189 11.60 13.97 -6.77
C ASP A 189 12.44 14.89 -5.87
#